data_AF-A0AAW2CAF9-F1
#
_entry.id   AF-A0AAW2CAF9-F1
#
_cell.length_a   1.000
_cell.length_b   1.000
_cell.length_c   1.000
_cell.angle_alpha   90.00
_cell.angle_beta   90.00
_cell.angle_gamma   90.00
#
_symmetry.space_group_name_H-M   'P 1'
#
loop_
_entity.id
_entity.type
_entity.pdbx_description
1 polymer ?
#
loop_
_entity_poly.entity_id
_entity_poly.type
_entity_poly.pdbx_seq_one_letter_code
_entity_poly.pdbx_strand_id
1 'polypeptide(L)'
;MRLLQLGLLLALASGLTAILIYITGVSNLYKSQPLDEEDFQALQALQTHFHKCVSANGLGLQALSGEDYCKVTIKFPSDTIPKWKDPKTGELEGLSFDFNLCEAVATWEQVRNSSTILTKEFIDALPNGWEDYAWRRINKGVLLNHCKNKTLCMEKLSLVLPETPPYLPRQFGRCAVIGNSGDLLKTKFGREIDGYEVVIRENGAPIQNYSDYVGKKSTFRLLNRGSAKALDKVVELDERREEVLIVKTTIHDIMNKLIREVPIKNPVYLMLGGSFGSAAKGTGLKALEFALSICESVDMYGFTVDPGYKEWTRYFSESRQGHTPLHGRAYYQMMECLGLIKIHSPMRADPNRVVKWVPSRGTIRAARIASEKLLKRVGAGSSDPLAACSIIKKQVEREPVALSNLRKVASDHQKYVKGTTMYPLEHSLGDGVLCTEPAS
;
A
#
# COMPACT_ATOMS: atom_id res chain seq x y z
N MET A 1 -59.95 11.71 -5.88
CA MET A 1 -58.96 12.26 -6.84
C MET A 1 -58.01 13.29 -6.21
N ARG A 2 -58.47 14.33 -5.50
CA ARG A 2 -57.60 15.39 -4.95
C ARG A 2 -56.52 14.91 -3.95
N LEU A 3 -56.83 13.96 -3.07
CA LEU A 3 -55.86 13.40 -2.11
C LEU A 3 -54.74 12.58 -2.78
N LEU A 4 -55.06 11.85 -3.84
CA LEU A 4 -54.10 11.07 -4.63
C LEU A 4 -53.16 11.98 -5.43
N GLN A 5 -53.68 13.09 -5.95
CA GLN A 5 -52.87 14.12 -6.61
C GLN A 5 -51.95 14.84 -5.61
N LEU A 6 -52.43 15.13 -4.40
CA LEU A 6 -51.60 15.72 -3.34
C LEU A 6 -50.48 14.78 -2.88
N GLY A 7 -50.78 13.48 -2.71
CA GLY A 7 -49.81 12.46 -2.36
C GLY A 7 -48.74 12.25 -3.44
N LEU A 8 -49.13 12.27 -4.72
CA LEU A 8 -48.20 12.19 -5.84
C LEU A 8 -47.28 13.42 -5.92
N LEU A 9 -47.82 14.62 -5.70
CA LEU A 9 -47.04 15.86 -5.67
C LEU A 9 -46.02 15.86 -4.52
N LEU A 10 -46.39 15.37 -3.33
CA LEU A 10 -45.48 15.22 -2.20
C LEU A 10 -44.38 14.17 -2.46
N ALA A 11 -44.72 13.05 -3.09
CA ALA A 11 -43.75 12.03 -3.49
C ALA A 11 -42.76 12.54 -4.55
N LEU A 12 -43.26 13.30 -5.53
CA LEU A 12 -42.41 13.92 -6.56
C LEU A 12 -41.53 15.02 -5.97
N ALA A 13 -42.06 15.87 -5.09
CA ALA A 13 -41.28 16.91 -4.43
C ALA A 13 -40.19 16.33 -3.53
N SER A 14 -40.49 15.29 -2.74
CA SER A 14 -39.49 14.59 -1.92
C SER A 14 -38.44 13.86 -2.77
N GLY A 15 -38.85 13.22 -3.88
CA GLY A 15 -37.93 12.63 -4.86
C GLY A 15 -37.01 13.66 -5.51
N LEU A 16 -37.55 14.79 -5.96
CA LEU A 16 -36.77 15.91 -6.52
C LEU A 16 -35.83 16.52 -5.48
N THR A 17 -36.27 16.66 -4.24
CA THR A 17 -35.42 17.19 -3.15
C THR A 17 -34.29 16.22 -2.81
N ALA A 18 -34.56 14.91 -2.76
CA ALA A 18 -33.54 13.89 -2.55
C ALA A 18 -32.53 13.85 -3.71
N ILE A 19 -33.00 13.98 -4.96
CA ILE A 19 -32.15 14.08 -6.15
C ILE A 19 -31.32 15.36 -6.11
N LEU A 20 -31.89 16.51 -5.74
CA LEU A 20 -31.16 17.78 -5.63
C LEU A 20 -30.12 17.74 -4.51
N ILE A 21 -30.43 17.15 -3.35
CA ILE A 21 -29.48 16.94 -2.24
C ILE A 21 -28.37 15.98 -2.67
N TYR A 22 -28.70 14.91 -3.40
CA TYR A 22 -27.71 14.00 -3.96
C TYR A 22 -26.80 14.71 -4.98
N ILE A 23 -27.38 15.46 -5.94
CA ILE A 23 -26.62 16.18 -6.97
C ILE A 23 -25.75 17.26 -6.35
N THR A 24 -26.27 18.05 -5.41
CA THR A 24 -25.51 19.11 -4.72
C THR A 24 -24.46 18.55 -3.77
N GLY A 25 -24.77 17.49 -3.03
CA GLY A 25 -23.83 16.76 -2.17
C GLY A 25 -22.68 16.14 -2.97
N VAL A 26 -22.99 15.48 -4.09
CA VAL A 26 -21.99 14.93 -5.02
C VAL A 26 -21.19 16.07 -5.68
N SER A 27 -21.84 17.16 -6.09
CA SER A 27 -21.16 18.30 -6.72
C SER A 27 -20.21 19.04 -5.78
N ASN A 28 -20.51 19.10 -4.48
CA ASN A 28 -19.60 19.64 -3.47
C ASN A 28 -18.40 18.72 -3.19
N LEU A 29 -18.56 17.39 -3.27
CA LEU A 29 -17.46 16.43 -3.14
C LEU A 29 -16.44 16.53 -4.29
N TYR A 30 -16.87 16.98 -5.48
CA TYR A 30 -16.03 17.11 -6.68
C TYR A 30 -15.72 18.56 -7.07
N LYS A 31 -15.83 19.53 -6.14
CA LYS A 31 -15.51 20.93 -6.42
C LYS A 31 -14.01 21.09 -6.69
N SER A 32 -13.64 21.03 -7.97
CA SER A 32 -12.27 21.20 -8.46
C SER A 32 -11.80 22.62 -8.17
N GLN A 33 -10.81 22.78 -7.31
CA GLN A 33 -10.04 24.02 -7.27
C GLN A 33 -9.16 24.11 -8.53
N PRO A 34 -9.12 25.26 -9.23
CA PRO A 34 -8.18 25.45 -10.33
C PRO A 34 -6.75 25.43 -9.81
N LEU A 35 -5.82 25.05 -10.68
CA LEU A 35 -4.39 25.16 -10.39
C LEU A 35 -3.97 26.63 -10.46
N ASP A 36 -3.15 27.05 -9.49
CA ASP A 36 -2.49 28.35 -9.47
C ASP A 36 -1.01 28.23 -9.85
N GLU A 37 -0.31 29.36 -9.92
CA GLU A 37 1.11 29.42 -10.28
C GLU A 37 2.00 28.66 -9.27
N GLU A 38 1.64 28.69 -7.98
CA GLU A 38 2.40 27.96 -6.95
C GLU A 38 2.25 26.44 -7.12
N ASP A 39 1.07 25.98 -7.52
CA ASP A 39 0.82 24.57 -7.84
C ASP A 39 1.73 24.11 -8.99
N PHE A 40 1.82 24.89 -10.08
CA PHE A 40 2.68 24.56 -11.22
C PHE A 40 4.17 24.55 -10.82
N GLN A 41 4.60 25.52 -10.03
CA GLN A 41 5.97 25.56 -9.52
C GLN A 41 6.29 24.36 -8.62
N ALA A 42 5.33 23.91 -7.81
CA ALA A 42 5.49 22.73 -6.97
C ALA A 42 5.64 21.44 -7.79
N LEU A 43 4.83 21.27 -8.85
CA LEU A 43 4.93 20.13 -9.77
C LEU A 43 6.26 20.15 -10.55
N GLN A 44 6.67 21.31 -11.04
CA GLN A 44 7.96 21.48 -11.74
C GLN A 44 9.14 21.19 -10.80
N ALA A 45 9.08 21.65 -9.55
CA ALA A 45 10.10 21.38 -8.55
C ALA A 45 10.19 19.89 -8.23
N LEU A 46 9.05 19.18 -8.12
CA LEU A 46 9.00 17.73 -7.94
C LEU A 46 9.72 17.01 -9.10
N GLN A 47 9.34 17.31 -10.34
CA GLN A 47 9.92 16.67 -11.52
C GLN A 47 11.43 16.95 -11.64
N THR A 48 11.86 18.19 -11.35
CA THR A 48 13.28 18.58 -11.37
C THR A 48 14.10 17.81 -10.35
N HIS A 49 13.63 17.71 -9.09
CA HIS A 49 14.33 16.94 -8.05
C HIS A 49 14.34 15.45 -8.38
N PHE A 50 13.22 14.93 -8.91
CA PHE A 50 13.12 13.55 -9.35
C PHE A 50 14.18 13.20 -10.40
N HIS A 51 14.34 14.03 -11.44
CA HIS A 51 15.37 13.85 -12.47
C HIS A 51 16.78 13.84 -11.90
N LYS A 52 17.10 14.83 -11.05
CA LYS A 52 18.41 14.91 -10.40
C LYS A 52 18.67 13.70 -9.50
N CYS A 53 17.65 13.21 -8.79
CA CYS A 53 17.77 12.04 -7.95
C CYS A 53 17.99 10.76 -8.78
N VAL A 54 17.22 10.52 -9.83
CA VAL A 54 17.39 9.34 -10.69
C VAL A 54 18.77 9.36 -11.34
N SER A 55 19.22 10.50 -11.85
CA SER A 55 20.56 10.64 -12.42
C SER A 55 21.67 10.34 -11.41
N ALA A 56 21.55 10.84 -10.17
CA ALA A 56 22.59 10.69 -9.16
C ALA A 56 22.60 9.32 -8.46
N ASN A 57 21.45 8.65 -8.34
CA ASN A 57 21.31 7.44 -7.52
C ASN A 57 20.89 6.21 -8.35
N GLY A 58 20.39 6.37 -9.58
CA GLY A 58 19.72 5.34 -10.39
C GLY A 58 20.61 4.25 -10.96
N LEU A 59 21.94 4.28 -10.73
CA LEU A 59 22.89 3.31 -11.28
C LEU A 59 22.75 3.16 -12.81
N GLY A 60 22.82 4.31 -13.51
CA GLY A 60 22.73 4.40 -14.98
C GLY A 60 21.33 4.68 -15.53
N LEU A 61 20.28 4.60 -14.70
CA LEU A 61 18.93 5.02 -15.12
C LEU A 61 18.88 6.52 -15.43
N GLN A 62 18.07 6.88 -16.41
CA GLN A 62 17.76 8.27 -16.76
C GLN A 62 16.27 8.51 -16.63
N ALA A 63 15.86 9.68 -16.14
CA ALA A 63 14.47 10.10 -16.15
C ALA A 63 14.29 11.20 -17.21
N LEU A 64 13.28 11.04 -18.05
CA LEU A 64 12.91 11.96 -19.12
C LEU A 64 11.54 12.56 -18.81
N SER A 65 11.38 13.86 -19.07
CA SER A 65 10.06 14.50 -18.99
C SER A 65 9.13 13.90 -20.04
N GLY A 66 7.89 13.63 -19.65
CA GLY A 66 6.81 13.26 -20.56
C GLY A 66 6.10 14.49 -21.15
N GLU A 67 4.86 14.28 -21.56
CA GLU A 67 4.00 15.29 -22.20
C GLU A 67 3.54 16.41 -21.25
N ASP A 68 3.57 16.16 -19.93
CA ASP A 68 3.08 17.07 -18.90
C ASP A 68 3.98 17.07 -17.64
N TYR A 69 3.60 17.86 -16.64
CA TYR A 69 4.33 17.99 -15.38
C TYR A 69 4.34 16.71 -14.51
N CYS A 70 3.49 15.73 -14.82
CA CYS A 70 3.31 14.52 -14.04
C CYS A 70 3.96 13.30 -14.66
N LYS A 71 3.95 13.19 -15.99
CA LYS A 71 4.49 12.05 -16.72
C LYS A 71 6.01 12.12 -16.78
N VAL A 72 6.64 11.02 -16.43
CA VAL A 72 8.09 10.80 -16.61
C VAL A 72 8.34 9.41 -17.16
N THR A 73 9.37 9.27 -17.98
CA THR A 73 9.84 7.97 -18.47
C THR A 73 11.19 7.67 -17.84
N ILE A 74 11.30 6.56 -17.11
CA ILE A 74 12.60 6.04 -16.68
C ILE A 74 13.14 5.12 -17.77
N LYS A 75 14.30 5.48 -18.33
CA LYS A 75 15.00 4.75 -19.37
C LYS A 75 16.25 4.06 -18.81
N PHE A 76 16.44 2.82 -19.23
CA PHE A 76 17.62 2.02 -18.94
C PHE A 76 18.80 2.39 -19.86
N PRO A 77 20.05 2.15 -19.41
CA PRO A 77 21.23 2.26 -20.26
C PRO A 77 21.07 1.51 -21.59
N SER A 78 21.58 2.06 -22.69
CA SER A 78 21.43 1.49 -24.04
C SER A 78 22.11 0.13 -24.23
N ASP A 79 23.07 -0.21 -23.38
CA ASP A 79 23.77 -1.49 -23.32
C ASP A 79 23.04 -2.53 -22.43
N THR A 80 21.88 -2.18 -21.86
CA THR A 80 21.05 -3.12 -21.10
C THR A 80 20.46 -4.16 -22.05
N ILE A 81 20.75 -5.44 -21.80
CA ILE A 81 20.21 -6.55 -22.58
C ILE A 81 18.96 -7.10 -21.88
N PRO A 82 17.74 -6.92 -22.43
CA PRO A 82 16.54 -7.51 -21.87
C PRO A 82 16.58 -9.02 -22.08
N LYS A 83 16.49 -9.78 -20.99
CA LYS A 83 16.59 -11.25 -21.03
C LYS A 83 15.24 -11.95 -20.93
N TRP A 84 14.26 -11.29 -20.35
CA TRP A 84 12.94 -11.86 -20.16
C TRP A 84 12.04 -11.61 -21.37
N LYS A 85 11.26 -12.61 -21.72
CA LYS A 85 10.28 -12.60 -22.81
C LYS A 85 8.91 -12.90 -22.22
N ASP A 86 7.92 -12.07 -22.54
CA ASP A 86 6.55 -12.28 -22.09
C ASP A 86 6.01 -13.61 -22.62
N PRO A 87 5.54 -14.53 -21.76
CA PRO A 87 5.06 -15.83 -22.20
C PRO A 87 3.81 -15.79 -23.09
N LYS A 88 3.03 -14.70 -23.04
CA LYS A 88 1.80 -14.52 -23.81
C LYS A 88 2.06 -13.82 -25.13
N THR A 89 2.80 -12.72 -25.12
CA THR A 89 3.05 -11.92 -26.34
C THR A 89 4.31 -12.36 -27.08
N GLY A 90 5.27 -12.97 -26.38
CA GLY A 90 6.58 -13.24 -26.94
C GLY A 90 7.43 -11.99 -27.12
N GLU A 91 7.08 -10.86 -26.51
CA GLU A 91 7.90 -9.65 -26.60
C GLU A 91 8.94 -9.63 -25.49
N LEU A 92 10.11 -9.03 -25.76
CA LEU A 92 11.11 -8.79 -24.72
C LEU A 92 10.60 -7.72 -23.75
N GLU A 93 11.02 -7.79 -22.49
CA GLU A 93 10.73 -6.73 -21.52
C GLU A 93 11.24 -5.38 -22.05
N GLY A 94 10.43 -4.34 -21.91
CA GLY A 94 10.81 -2.98 -22.27
C GLY A 94 12.01 -2.47 -21.46
N LEU A 95 12.73 -1.50 -22.04
CA LEU A 95 13.84 -0.78 -21.41
C LEU A 95 13.48 0.65 -21.00
N SER A 96 12.20 1.00 -21.11
CA SER A 96 11.65 2.29 -20.76
C SER A 96 10.30 2.07 -20.08
N PHE A 97 10.06 2.77 -18.97
CA PHE A 97 8.83 2.65 -18.20
C PHE A 97 8.29 4.02 -17.83
N ASP A 98 7.02 4.24 -18.15
CA ASP A 98 6.32 5.49 -17.88
C ASP A 98 5.70 5.46 -16.48
N PHE A 99 5.83 6.58 -15.78
CA PHE A 99 5.23 6.78 -14.46
C PHE A 99 4.54 8.14 -14.40
N ASN A 100 3.48 8.20 -13.61
CA ASN A 100 2.80 9.43 -13.25
C ASN A 100 3.22 9.83 -11.82
N LEU A 101 4.09 10.83 -11.70
CA LEU A 101 4.59 11.29 -10.40
C LEU A 101 3.47 11.91 -9.55
N CYS A 102 2.51 12.58 -10.16
CA CYS A 102 1.39 13.20 -9.47
C CYS A 102 0.47 12.15 -8.83
N GLU A 103 0.14 11.11 -9.59
CA GLU A 103 -0.61 9.95 -9.09
C GLU A 103 0.18 9.22 -7.99
N ALA A 104 1.50 9.07 -8.17
CA ALA A 104 2.35 8.44 -7.18
C ALA A 104 2.35 9.20 -5.84
N VAL A 105 2.63 10.51 -5.83
CA VAL A 105 2.69 11.28 -4.57
C VAL A 105 1.33 11.38 -3.87
N ALA A 106 0.24 11.50 -4.64
CA ALA A 106 -1.10 11.56 -4.08
C ALA A 106 -1.51 10.19 -3.47
N THR A 107 -1.30 9.09 -4.19
CA THR A 107 -1.67 7.74 -3.71
C THR A 107 -0.80 7.29 -2.54
N TRP A 108 0.51 7.52 -2.59
CA TRP A 108 1.39 7.11 -1.50
C TRP A 108 1.11 7.87 -0.21
N GLU A 109 0.80 9.17 -0.26
CA GLU A 109 0.42 9.89 0.96
C GLU A 109 -0.95 9.45 1.50
N GLN A 110 -1.91 9.11 0.63
CA GLN A 110 -3.17 8.49 1.06
C GLN A 110 -2.92 7.18 1.82
N VAL A 111 -2.03 6.31 1.31
CA VAL A 111 -1.65 5.07 2.01
C VAL A 111 -0.97 5.34 3.34
N ARG A 112 -0.06 6.33 3.41
CA ARG A 112 0.63 6.72 4.65
C ARG A 112 -0.29 7.31 5.72
N ASN A 113 -1.51 7.68 5.34
CA ASN A 113 -2.53 8.23 6.24
C ASN A 113 -3.69 7.25 6.49
N SER A 114 -3.63 6.02 5.96
CA SER A 114 -4.72 5.06 6.05
C SER A 114 -4.28 3.71 6.61
N SER A 115 -5.22 2.95 7.17
CA SER A 115 -5.03 1.54 7.48
C SER A 115 -5.02 0.71 6.20
N THR A 116 -4.09 -0.25 6.12
CA THR A 116 -3.96 -1.19 5.00
C THR A 116 -4.36 -2.62 5.38
N ILE A 117 -4.80 -2.84 6.62
CA ILE A 117 -5.38 -4.11 7.08
C ILE A 117 -6.88 -4.07 6.86
N LEU A 118 -7.43 -5.15 6.28
CA LEU A 118 -8.87 -5.32 6.12
C LEU A 118 -9.48 -5.62 7.48
N THR A 119 -10.51 -4.86 7.85
CA THR A 119 -11.21 -4.97 9.13
C THR A 119 -12.69 -5.24 8.90
N LYS A 120 -13.37 -5.74 9.93
CA LYS A 120 -14.83 -5.85 9.90
C LYS A 120 -15.49 -4.47 9.88
N GLU A 121 -14.94 -3.50 10.62
CA GLU A 121 -15.36 -2.10 10.58
C GLU A 121 -15.42 -1.55 9.15
N PHE A 122 -14.39 -1.79 8.34
CA PHE A 122 -14.38 -1.35 6.93
C PHE A 122 -15.53 -1.97 6.12
N ILE A 123 -15.73 -3.29 6.24
CA ILE A 123 -16.80 -4.00 5.50
C ILE A 123 -18.19 -3.53 5.96
N ASP A 124 -18.40 -3.38 7.27
CA ASP A 124 -19.68 -2.91 7.84
C ASP A 124 -19.94 -1.43 7.47
N ALA A 125 -18.90 -0.64 7.25
CA ALA A 125 -19.00 0.78 6.88
C ALA A 125 -19.31 1.00 5.39
N LEU A 126 -18.91 0.08 4.51
CA LEU A 126 -19.21 0.14 3.08
C LEU A 126 -20.73 -0.01 2.80
N PRO A 127 -21.29 0.74 1.84
CA PRO A 127 -22.63 0.46 1.32
C PRO A 127 -22.70 -0.97 0.80
N ASN A 128 -23.59 -1.80 1.36
CA ASN A 128 -23.72 -3.22 1.04
C ASN A 128 -22.39 -3.99 1.08
N GLY A 129 -21.44 -3.61 1.96
CA GLY A 129 -20.08 -4.16 1.94
C GLY A 129 -20.01 -5.69 2.04
N TRP A 130 -20.96 -6.33 2.71
CA TRP A 130 -21.05 -7.79 2.73
C TRP A 130 -21.39 -8.37 1.36
N GLU A 131 -22.37 -7.80 0.68
CA GLU A 131 -22.89 -8.31 -0.59
C GLU A 131 -22.00 -7.95 -1.78
N ASP A 132 -21.38 -6.76 -1.75
CA ASP A 132 -20.62 -6.26 -2.89
C ASP A 132 -19.11 -6.48 -2.77
N TYR A 133 -18.59 -6.61 -1.54
CA TYR A 133 -17.15 -6.65 -1.26
C TYR A 133 -16.68 -7.92 -0.54
N ALA A 134 -17.30 -8.33 0.57
CA ALA A 134 -16.74 -9.35 1.47
C ALA A 134 -16.49 -10.70 0.78
N TRP A 135 -17.39 -11.14 -0.10
CA TRP A 135 -17.23 -12.40 -0.84
C TRP A 135 -15.99 -12.41 -1.74
N ARG A 136 -15.54 -11.25 -2.23
CA ARG A 136 -14.32 -11.12 -3.05
C ARG A 136 -13.06 -11.46 -2.25
N ARG A 137 -13.14 -11.34 -0.92
CA ARG A 137 -12.04 -11.65 0.02
C ARG A 137 -12.01 -13.12 0.44
N ILE A 138 -12.94 -13.93 -0.06
CA ILE A 138 -13.02 -15.38 0.16
C ILE A 138 -12.70 -16.09 -1.15
N ASN A 139 -11.79 -17.06 -1.14
CA ASN A 139 -11.51 -17.86 -2.33
C ASN A 139 -12.76 -18.66 -2.76
N LYS A 140 -13.18 -18.50 -4.02
CA LYS A 140 -14.47 -19.01 -4.55
C LYS A 140 -15.69 -18.43 -3.83
N GLY A 141 -15.59 -17.24 -3.23
CA GLY A 141 -16.68 -16.59 -2.50
C GLY A 141 -17.93 -16.29 -3.33
N VAL A 142 -17.82 -16.20 -4.66
CA VAL A 142 -18.98 -16.10 -5.57
C VAL A 142 -19.98 -17.26 -5.38
N LEU A 143 -19.49 -18.45 -5.01
CA LEU A 143 -20.32 -19.62 -4.75
C LEU A 143 -21.10 -19.52 -3.43
N LEU A 144 -20.80 -18.53 -2.58
CA LEU A 144 -21.52 -18.23 -1.35
C LEU A 144 -22.66 -17.23 -1.59
N ASN A 145 -23.18 -17.16 -2.83
CA ASN A 145 -24.28 -16.28 -3.23
C ASN A 145 -24.04 -14.82 -2.80
N HIS A 146 -22.84 -14.31 -3.11
CA HIS A 146 -22.39 -12.96 -2.76
C HIS A 146 -22.61 -12.62 -1.28
N CYS A 147 -22.37 -13.53 -0.35
CA CYS A 147 -22.56 -13.29 1.09
C CYS A 147 -23.95 -12.75 1.50
N LYS A 148 -25.02 -13.03 0.74
CA LYS A 148 -26.41 -12.76 1.17
C LYS A 148 -26.71 -13.34 2.55
N ASN A 149 -26.13 -14.50 2.86
CA ASN A 149 -26.05 -15.02 4.22
C ASN A 149 -24.74 -14.52 4.87
N LYS A 150 -24.82 -13.41 5.62
CA LYS A 150 -23.67 -12.81 6.33
C LYS A 150 -22.98 -13.80 7.26
N THR A 151 -23.73 -14.64 7.97
CA THR A 151 -23.20 -15.60 8.95
C THR A 151 -22.22 -16.57 8.29
N LEU A 152 -22.57 -17.11 7.12
CA LEU A 152 -21.71 -18.06 6.39
C LEU A 152 -20.38 -17.43 5.96
N CYS A 153 -20.38 -16.16 5.54
CA CYS A 153 -19.14 -15.46 5.20
C CYS A 153 -18.34 -15.06 6.45
N MET A 154 -19.01 -14.67 7.54
CA MET A 154 -18.38 -14.39 8.83
C MET A 154 -17.66 -15.61 9.40
N GLU A 155 -18.21 -16.81 9.29
CA GLU A 155 -17.55 -18.05 9.71
C GLU A 155 -16.20 -18.26 9.01
N LYS A 156 -16.09 -17.81 7.75
CA LYS A 156 -14.87 -17.91 6.95
C LYS A 156 -13.87 -16.78 7.21
N LEU A 157 -14.35 -15.57 7.53
CA LEU A 157 -13.51 -14.38 7.66
C LEU A 157 -13.09 -14.08 9.10
N SER A 158 -13.90 -14.43 10.10
CA SER A 158 -13.70 -14.06 11.51
C SER A 158 -12.32 -14.39 12.10
N LEU A 159 -11.66 -15.45 11.62
CA LEU A 159 -10.32 -15.83 12.08
C LEU A 159 -9.20 -14.91 11.59
N VAL A 160 -9.46 -14.13 10.54
CA VAL A 160 -8.46 -13.30 9.85
C VAL A 160 -8.88 -11.85 9.64
N LEU A 161 -10.03 -11.48 10.22
CA LEU A 161 -10.68 -10.19 10.05
C LEU A 161 -10.85 -9.54 11.43
N PRO A 162 -9.92 -8.68 11.86
CA PRO A 162 -10.04 -7.98 13.13
C PRO A 162 -11.22 -6.99 13.09
N GLU A 163 -11.82 -6.71 14.24
CA GLU A 163 -12.93 -5.75 14.32
C GLU A 163 -12.52 -4.35 13.85
N THR A 164 -11.37 -3.87 14.33
CA THR A 164 -10.79 -2.56 13.98
C THR A 164 -9.30 -2.69 13.64
N PRO A 165 -8.63 -1.65 13.10
CA PRO A 165 -7.23 -1.77 12.70
C PRO A 165 -6.35 -2.09 13.91
N PRO A 166 -5.52 -3.15 13.82
CA PRO A 166 -4.60 -3.49 14.90
C PRO A 166 -3.40 -2.54 14.99
N TYR A 167 -3.16 -1.75 13.93
CA TYR A 167 -2.06 -0.80 13.85
C TYR A 167 -2.55 0.55 13.34
N LEU A 168 -1.96 1.62 13.87
CA LEU A 168 -2.23 2.99 13.46
C LEU A 168 -1.19 3.49 12.45
N PRO A 169 -1.55 4.46 11.60
CA PRO A 169 -0.57 5.04 10.70
C PRO A 169 0.62 5.65 11.45
N ARG A 170 1.83 5.37 10.96
CA ARG A 170 3.12 5.84 11.53
C ARG A 170 3.34 5.45 13.00
N GLN A 171 2.68 4.38 13.48
CA GLN A 171 2.82 3.83 14.82
C GLN A 171 4.28 3.48 15.16
N PHE A 172 5.04 2.99 14.19
CA PHE A 172 6.43 2.56 14.36
C PHE A 172 7.40 3.57 13.75
N GLY A 173 8.64 3.58 14.24
CA GLY A 173 9.71 4.42 13.71
C GLY A 173 10.29 3.88 12.42
N ARG A 174 11.44 3.20 12.52
CA ARG A 174 12.20 2.69 11.37
C ARG A 174 11.83 1.24 11.10
N CYS A 175 11.44 0.96 9.85
CA CYS A 175 11.08 -0.38 9.41
C CYS A 175 11.96 -0.86 8.26
N ALA A 176 12.30 -2.15 8.28
CA ALA A 176 12.98 -2.80 7.16
C ALA A 176 12.04 -3.80 6.47
N VAL A 177 11.96 -3.72 5.14
CA VAL A 177 11.26 -4.71 4.30
C VAL A 177 12.29 -5.58 3.60
N ILE A 178 12.23 -6.88 3.87
CA ILE A 178 13.22 -7.86 3.40
C ILE A 178 12.60 -8.70 2.30
N GLY A 179 12.95 -8.36 1.06
CA GLY A 179 12.64 -9.15 -0.12
C GLY A 179 13.47 -10.44 -0.17
N ASN A 180 13.23 -11.24 -1.21
CA ASN A 180 13.75 -12.59 -1.29
C ASN A 180 14.94 -12.77 -2.24
N SER A 181 15.46 -11.70 -2.86
CA SER A 181 16.55 -11.78 -3.86
C SER A 181 17.79 -12.46 -3.31
N GLY A 182 18.44 -13.29 -4.15
CA GLY A 182 19.76 -13.85 -3.89
C GLY A 182 20.87 -12.81 -3.69
N ASP A 183 20.64 -11.55 -4.08
CA ASP A 183 21.58 -10.44 -3.84
C ASP A 183 21.88 -10.24 -2.35
N LEU A 184 20.98 -10.66 -1.44
CA LEU A 184 21.23 -10.62 0.00
C LEU A 184 22.48 -11.42 0.40
N LEU A 185 22.84 -12.48 -0.33
CA LEU A 185 24.01 -13.31 -0.01
C LEU A 185 25.35 -12.62 -0.31
N LYS A 186 25.33 -11.47 -1.00
CA LYS A 186 26.55 -10.73 -1.37
C LYS A 186 27.00 -9.75 -0.30
N THR A 187 26.16 -9.46 0.69
CA THR A 187 26.46 -8.47 1.74
C THR A 187 25.80 -8.87 3.06
N LYS A 188 26.57 -8.84 4.14
CA LYS A 188 26.10 -9.24 5.48
C LYS A 188 25.28 -8.13 6.16
N PHE A 189 24.04 -7.92 5.71
CA PHE A 189 23.13 -6.91 6.28
C PHE A 189 22.52 -7.31 7.63
N GLY A 190 22.77 -8.53 8.14
CA GLY A 190 21.97 -9.09 9.23
C GLY A 190 21.94 -8.27 10.52
N ARG A 191 23.10 -7.77 10.97
CA ARG A 191 23.16 -6.89 12.16
C ARG A 191 22.41 -5.58 11.97
N GLU A 192 22.50 -5.01 10.78
CA GLU A 192 21.83 -3.75 10.46
C GLU A 192 20.31 -3.94 10.46
N ILE A 193 19.83 -5.00 9.79
CA ILE A 193 18.41 -5.37 9.74
C ILE A 193 17.85 -5.59 11.16
N ASP A 194 18.60 -6.27 12.03
CA ASP A 194 18.19 -6.52 13.41
C ASP A 194 18.11 -5.24 14.27
N GLY A 195 18.71 -4.14 13.81
CA GLY A 195 18.64 -2.82 14.45
C GLY A 195 17.32 -2.07 14.20
N TYR A 196 16.49 -2.50 13.25
CA TYR A 196 15.19 -1.85 12.97
C TYR A 196 14.16 -2.18 14.05
N GLU A 197 13.20 -1.27 14.26
CA GLU A 197 12.10 -1.47 15.22
C GLU A 197 11.17 -2.58 14.74
N VAL A 198 10.87 -2.56 13.44
CA VAL A 198 10.01 -3.52 12.76
C VAL A 198 10.75 -4.12 11.57
N VAL A 199 10.68 -5.44 11.43
CA VAL A 199 11.19 -6.16 10.25
C VAL A 199 10.05 -6.92 9.59
N ILE A 200 9.79 -6.62 8.32
CA ILE A 200 8.74 -7.23 7.51
C ILE A 200 9.39 -8.17 6.51
N ARG A 201 9.05 -9.46 6.58
CA ARG A 201 9.53 -10.52 5.68
C ARG A 201 8.44 -10.96 4.73
N GLU A 202 8.80 -11.77 3.74
CA GLU A 202 7.85 -12.17 2.69
C GLU A 202 7.85 -13.68 2.44
N ASN A 203 6.64 -14.24 2.36
CA ASN A 203 6.41 -15.62 1.92
C ASN A 203 7.22 -16.63 2.76
N GLY A 204 7.56 -17.79 2.18
CA GLY A 204 8.35 -18.84 2.84
C GLY A 204 9.86 -18.58 2.93
N ALA A 205 10.29 -17.34 3.17
CA ALA A 205 11.72 -16.99 3.21
C ALA A 205 12.33 -17.31 4.59
N PRO A 206 13.33 -18.21 4.67
CA PRO A 206 13.89 -18.69 5.94
C PRO A 206 14.93 -17.73 6.54
N ILE A 207 15.03 -17.74 7.87
CA ILE A 207 16.05 -17.00 8.63
C ILE A 207 17.24 -17.89 8.96
N GLN A 208 16.97 -19.15 9.34
CA GLN A 208 17.97 -20.13 9.71
C GLN A 208 19.01 -20.29 8.58
N ASN A 209 20.29 -20.39 8.95
CA ASN A 209 21.45 -20.43 8.05
C ASN A 209 21.75 -19.15 7.26
N TYR A 210 20.86 -18.15 7.26
CA TYR A 210 21.03 -16.89 6.52
C TYR A 210 21.13 -15.65 7.43
N SER A 211 21.11 -15.82 8.75
CA SER A 211 21.01 -14.69 9.70
C SER A 211 22.10 -13.64 9.59
N ASP A 212 23.32 -14.00 9.16
CA ASP A 212 24.40 -13.04 8.86
C ASP A 212 24.02 -12.03 7.76
N TYR A 213 23.17 -12.46 6.82
CA TYR A 213 22.76 -11.70 5.65
C TYR A 213 21.40 -11.04 5.84
N VAL A 214 20.46 -11.74 6.48
CA VAL A 214 19.05 -11.31 6.54
C VAL A 214 18.55 -10.96 7.94
N GLY A 215 19.39 -11.08 8.97
CA GLY A 215 19.04 -10.83 10.37
C GLY A 215 18.18 -11.94 10.96
N LYS A 216 17.94 -11.88 12.27
CA LYS A 216 17.08 -12.80 13.03
C LYS A 216 15.70 -12.24 13.38
N LYS A 217 15.55 -10.91 13.42
CA LYS A 217 14.30 -10.25 13.81
C LYS A 217 13.22 -10.48 12.74
N SER A 218 12.00 -10.83 13.18
CA SER A 218 10.79 -10.85 12.35
C SER A 218 9.65 -10.28 13.17
N THR A 219 8.94 -9.30 12.63
CA THR A 219 7.77 -8.70 13.30
C THR A 219 6.51 -9.02 12.50
N PHE A 220 6.59 -8.92 11.18
CA PHE A 220 5.50 -9.22 10.27
C PHE A 220 6.00 -10.09 9.13
N ARG A 221 5.08 -10.89 8.58
CA ARG A 221 5.32 -11.61 7.35
C ARG A 221 4.16 -11.49 6.38
N LEU A 222 4.43 -10.93 5.21
CA LEU A 222 3.44 -10.82 4.15
C LEU A 222 3.43 -12.07 3.27
N LEU A 223 2.26 -12.66 3.07
CA LEU A 223 2.08 -13.95 2.42
C LEU A 223 1.31 -13.82 1.11
N ASN A 224 1.88 -14.37 0.04
CA ASN A 224 1.12 -14.70 -1.16
C ASN A 224 0.21 -15.92 -0.92
N ARG A 225 -0.68 -16.18 -1.89
CA ARG A 225 -1.61 -17.31 -1.86
C ARG A 225 -0.95 -18.66 -1.61
N GLY A 226 0.22 -18.91 -2.20
CA GLY A 226 0.93 -20.19 -2.07
C GLY A 226 1.41 -20.41 -0.64
N SER A 227 2.11 -19.42 -0.09
CA SER A 227 2.67 -19.47 1.27
C SER A 227 1.57 -19.47 2.33
N ALA A 228 0.51 -18.70 2.09
CA ALA A 228 -0.66 -18.68 2.97
C ALA A 228 -1.36 -20.04 3.07
N LYS A 229 -1.24 -20.94 2.09
CA LYS A 229 -1.79 -22.30 2.20
C LYS A 229 -0.91 -23.26 3.01
N ALA A 230 0.30 -22.84 3.38
CA ALA A 230 1.27 -23.60 4.16
C ALA A 230 1.63 -22.85 5.46
N LEU A 231 0.61 -22.31 6.14
CA LEU A 231 0.80 -21.49 7.35
C LEU A 231 1.57 -22.23 8.45
N ASP A 232 1.31 -23.53 8.64
CA ASP A 232 2.01 -24.41 9.56
C ASP A 232 3.53 -24.42 9.33
N LYS A 233 3.96 -24.35 8.07
CA LYS A 233 5.38 -24.26 7.70
C LYS A 233 5.94 -22.85 7.77
N VAL A 234 5.10 -21.86 7.51
CA VAL A 234 5.50 -20.46 7.61
C VAL A 234 5.80 -20.06 9.05
N VAL A 235 4.96 -20.46 10.02
CA VAL A 235 5.17 -20.12 11.44
C VAL A 235 6.44 -20.75 12.01
N GLU A 236 6.93 -21.84 11.41
CA GLU A 236 8.19 -22.49 11.79
C GLU A 236 9.43 -21.71 11.34
N LEU A 237 9.29 -20.72 10.44
CA LEU A 237 10.41 -19.92 9.94
C LEU A 237 10.91 -18.86 10.93
N ASP A 238 10.05 -18.47 11.89
CA ASP A 238 10.40 -17.63 13.03
C ASP A 238 10.51 -18.53 14.28
N GLU A 239 11.72 -18.64 14.82
CA GLU A 239 11.98 -19.46 16.02
C GLU A 239 11.14 -19.02 17.22
N ARG A 240 10.78 -17.73 17.28
CA ARG A 240 9.95 -17.17 18.36
C ARG A 240 8.45 -17.45 18.16
N ARG A 241 8.03 -17.68 16.92
CA ARG A 241 6.61 -17.83 16.52
C ARG A 241 5.75 -16.66 16.98
N GLU A 242 6.30 -15.45 16.92
CA GLU A 242 5.64 -14.22 17.37
C GLU A 242 5.27 -13.29 16.21
N GLU A 243 5.76 -13.56 15.00
CA GLU A 243 5.45 -12.74 13.83
C GLU A 243 3.95 -12.70 13.51
N VAL A 244 3.47 -11.53 13.10
CA VAL A 244 2.10 -11.35 12.61
C VAL A 244 2.05 -11.67 11.12
N LEU A 245 1.11 -12.52 10.73
CA LEU A 245 1.00 -13.01 9.36
C LEU A 245 -0.06 -12.21 8.60
N ILE A 246 0.34 -11.59 7.50
CA ILE A 246 -0.56 -10.77 6.68
C ILE A 246 -0.74 -11.44 5.33
N VAL A 247 -1.97 -11.81 5.01
CA VAL A 247 -2.32 -12.49 3.77
C VAL A 247 -2.78 -11.44 2.76
N LYS A 248 -2.06 -11.36 1.65
CA LYS A 248 -2.25 -10.30 0.65
C LYS A 248 -3.61 -10.33 -0.04
N THR A 249 -4.21 -11.51 -0.22
CA THR A 249 -5.37 -11.70 -1.11
C THR A 249 -6.61 -12.20 -0.38
N THR A 250 -6.84 -13.50 -0.38
CA THR A 250 -8.12 -14.09 0.01
C THR A 250 -7.90 -15.19 1.02
N ILE A 251 -8.89 -15.39 1.89
CA ILE A 251 -8.91 -16.53 2.80
C ILE A 251 -9.29 -17.80 2.04
N HIS A 252 -8.67 -18.92 2.42
CA HIS A 252 -8.94 -20.24 1.89
C HIS A 252 -9.41 -21.19 3.00
N ASP A 253 -10.26 -22.17 2.66
CA ASP A 253 -10.74 -23.15 3.65
C ASP A 253 -9.60 -23.90 4.36
N ILE A 254 -8.53 -24.23 3.63
CA ILE A 254 -7.34 -24.86 4.23
C ILE A 254 -6.68 -23.97 5.28
N MET A 255 -6.69 -22.64 5.09
CA MET A 255 -6.12 -21.71 6.06
C MET A 255 -6.96 -21.69 7.33
N ASN A 256 -8.29 -21.64 7.20
CA ASN A 256 -9.20 -21.71 8.35
C ASN A 256 -9.03 -23.02 9.11
N LYS A 257 -8.86 -24.13 8.38
CA LYS A 257 -8.56 -25.44 8.97
C LYS A 257 -7.25 -25.39 9.75
N LEU A 258 -6.17 -24.89 9.15
CA LEU A 258 -4.87 -24.77 9.81
C LEU A 258 -4.94 -23.89 11.07
N ILE A 259 -5.58 -22.72 11.01
CA ILE A 259 -5.71 -21.80 12.15
C ILE A 259 -6.51 -22.44 13.30
N ARG A 260 -7.52 -23.27 13.00
CA ARG A 260 -8.36 -23.92 14.02
C ARG A 260 -7.73 -25.18 14.61
N GLU A 261 -7.10 -26.01 13.78
CA GLU A 261 -6.69 -27.37 14.15
C GLU A 261 -5.19 -27.48 14.48
N VAL A 262 -4.36 -26.57 13.97
CA VAL A 262 -2.93 -26.50 14.27
C VAL A 262 -2.70 -25.44 15.34
N PRO A 263 -1.78 -25.63 16.31
CA PRO A 263 -1.50 -24.65 17.36
C PRO A 263 -0.73 -23.41 16.84
N ILE A 264 -1.30 -22.72 15.86
CA ILE A 264 -0.82 -21.45 15.33
C ILE A 264 -1.34 -20.34 16.26
N LYS A 265 -0.44 -19.75 17.05
CA LYS A 265 -0.75 -18.63 17.95
C LYS A 265 -0.56 -17.26 17.30
N ASN A 266 0.09 -17.22 16.13
CA ASN A 266 0.36 -16.01 15.38
C ASN A 266 -0.95 -15.34 14.96
N PRO A 267 -1.11 -14.02 15.16
CA PRO A 267 -2.21 -13.28 14.56
C PRO A 267 -2.12 -13.37 13.04
N VAL A 268 -3.25 -13.64 12.39
CA VAL A 268 -3.36 -13.71 10.93
C VAL A 268 -4.36 -12.66 10.47
N TYR A 269 -3.98 -11.81 9.52
CA TYR A 269 -4.84 -10.74 9.01
C TYR A 269 -4.90 -10.76 7.48
N LEU A 270 -6.04 -10.30 6.92
CA LEU A 270 -6.13 -9.99 5.50
C LEU A 270 -5.65 -8.56 5.23
N MET A 271 -4.87 -8.37 4.18
CA MET A 271 -4.51 -7.05 3.70
C MET A 271 -5.68 -6.45 2.90
N LEU A 272 -6.13 -5.24 3.24
CA LEU A 272 -6.99 -4.45 2.37
C LEU A 272 -6.13 -3.95 1.20
N GLY A 273 -5.13 -3.15 1.56
CA GLY A 273 -4.19 -2.51 0.66
C GLY A 273 -4.76 -1.33 -0.15
N GLY A 274 -3.89 -0.62 -0.85
CA GLY A 274 -4.20 0.49 -1.74
C GLY A 274 -4.23 0.10 -3.23
N SER A 275 -4.87 0.94 -4.02
CA SER A 275 -4.95 0.83 -5.48
C SER A 275 -3.70 1.44 -6.12
N PHE A 276 -2.64 0.64 -6.20
CA PHE A 276 -1.52 0.94 -7.10
C PHE A 276 -1.77 0.17 -8.40
N GLY A 277 -1.60 0.82 -9.55
CA GLY A 277 -1.93 0.26 -10.88
C GLY A 277 -1.30 -1.10 -11.21
N SER A 278 -1.40 -1.52 -12.47
CA SER A 278 -1.00 -2.87 -12.92
C SER A 278 0.43 -3.30 -12.55
N ALA A 279 1.35 -2.33 -12.44
CA ALA A 279 2.74 -2.46 -11.97
C ALA A 279 2.90 -3.08 -10.57
N ALA A 280 1.87 -3.00 -9.73
CA ALA A 280 1.99 -3.10 -8.28
C ALA A 280 1.50 -4.41 -7.65
N LYS A 281 1.80 -5.55 -8.29
CA LYS A 281 1.18 -6.84 -7.95
C LYS A 281 2.08 -7.82 -7.19
N GLY A 282 3.34 -7.49 -6.90
CA GLY A 282 4.25 -8.36 -6.12
C GLY A 282 3.92 -8.42 -4.62
N THR A 283 4.36 -9.46 -3.91
CA THR A 283 4.36 -9.47 -2.43
C THR A 283 5.24 -8.34 -1.91
N GLY A 284 6.45 -8.21 -2.46
CA GLY A 284 7.37 -7.07 -2.36
C GLY A 284 6.73 -5.72 -2.12
N LEU A 285 6.05 -5.24 -3.15
CA LEU A 285 5.45 -3.92 -3.09
C LEU A 285 4.31 -3.80 -2.08
N LYS A 286 3.54 -4.87 -1.87
CA LYS A 286 2.52 -4.87 -0.81
C LYS A 286 3.12 -4.85 0.59
N ALA A 287 4.33 -5.38 0.77
CA ALA A 287 5.05 -5.27 2.04
C ALA A 287 5.53 -3.84 2.26
N LEU A 288 6.03 -3.16 1.21
CA LEU A 288 6.35 -1.73 1.25
C LEU A 288 5.11 -0.87 1.52
N GLU A 289 3.98 -1.21 0.93
CA GLU A 289 2.69 -0.53 1.15
C GLU A 289 2.22 -0.62 2.60
N PHE A 290 2.26 -1.84 3.17
CA PHE A 290 1.98 -2.03 4.59
C PHE A 290 2.97 -1.27 5.47
N ALA A 291 4.27 -1.34 5.16
CA ALA A 291 5.30 -0.62 5.90
C ALA A 291 5.09 0.89 5.88
N LEU A 292 4.79 1.47 4.71
CA LEU A 292 4.57 2.92 4.57
C LEU A 292 3.34 3.41 5.33
N SER A 293 2.32 2.56 5.48
CA SER A 293 1.15 2.85 6.31
C SER A 293 1.55 2.96 7.79
N ILE A 294 2.27 1.98 8.35
CA ILE A 294 2.49 1.90 9.81
C ILE A 294 3.82 2.50 10.30
N CYS A 295 4.74 2.87 9.40
CA CYS A 295 6.11 3.30 9.75
C CYS A 295 6.38 4.76 9.37
N GLU A 296 7.26 5.41 10.16
CA GLU A 296 7.77 6.74 9.82
C GLU A 296 8.74 6.69 8.63
N SER A 297 9.66 5.72 8.61
CA SER A 297 10.61 5.50 7.52
C SER A 297 10.73 4.02 7.16
N VAL A 298 11.00 3.74 5.88
CA VAL A 298 11.09 2.39 5.35
C VAL A 298 12.38 2.20 4.57
N ASP A 299 13.14 1.18 4.93
CA ASP A 299 14.33 0.74 4.23
C ASP A 299 14.05 -0.62 3.58
N MET A 300 14.53 -0.84 2.36
CA MET A 300 14.29 -2.07 1.61
C MET A 300 15.59 -2.81 1.33
N TYR A 301 15.57 -4.14 1.52
CA TYR A 301 16.70 -5.04 1.29
C TYR A 301 16.24 -6.25 0.48
N GLY A 302 17.12 -6.86 -0.30
CA GLY A 302 16.81 -8.11 -1.00
C GLY A 302 15.77 -7.97 -2.12
N PHE A 303 15.74 -6.81 -2.76
CA PHE A 303 15.07 -6.61 -4.03
C PHE A 303 16.12 -6.49 -5.14
N THR A 304 15.86 -7.09 -6.29
CA THR A 304 16.76 -7.04 -7.44
C THR A 304 16.71 -5.65 -8.08
N VAL A 305 17.64 -4.78 -7.70
CA VAL A 305 17.69 -3.36 -8.09
C VAL A 305 19.04 -2.92 -8.67
N ASP A 306 20.08 -3.73 -8.51
CA ASP A 306 21.40 -3.45 -9.04
C ASP A 306 21.49 -3.87 -10.53
N PRO A 307 22.26 -3.13 -11.36
CA PRO A 307 22.53 -3.51 -12.74
C PRO A 307 23.37 -4.80 -12.85
N GLY A 308 23.47 -5.35 -14.06
CA GLY A 308 24.28 -6.54 -14.34
C GLY A 308 23.67 -7.86 -13.85
N TYR A 309 22.44 -7.81 -13.34
CA TYR A 309 21.72 -8.99 -12.89
C TYR A 309 21.44 -9.96 -14.04
N LYS A 310 21.83 -11.22 -13.86
CA LYS A 310 21.71 -12.24 -14.91
C LYS A 310 20.44 -13.06 -14.81
N GLU A 311 20.02 -13.44 -13.60
CA GLU A 311 18.93 -14.40 -13.37
C GLU A 311 18.24 -14.25 -12.02
N TRP A 312 16.91 -14.31 -12.08
CA TRP A 312 15.91 -14.58 -11.03
C TRP A 312 16.25 -15.55 -9.90
N THR A 313 17.00 -15.20 -8.86
CA THR A 313 17.27 -16.13 -7.73
C THR A 313 16.73 -15.64 -6.40
N ARG A 314 16.37 -16.60 -5.54
CA ARG A 314 16.12 -16.35 -4.12
C ARG A 314 17.34 -16.73 -3.31
N TYR A 315 17.58 -16.07 -2.19
CA TYR A 315 18.73 -16.40 -1.33
C TYR A 315 18.68 -17.81 -0.72
N PHE A 316 17.54 -18.50 -0.82
CA PHE A 316 17.29 -19.81 -0.20
C PHE A 316 16.82 -20.88 -1.20
N SER A 317 16.92 -20.62 -2.50
CA SER A 317 16.58 -21.62 -3.51
C SER A 317 17.46 -21.49 -4.74
N GLU A 318 17.61 -22.60 -5.46
CA GLU A 318 18.23 -22.58 -6.78
C GLU A 318 17.52 -21.62 -7.75
N SER A 319 18.26 -21.18 -8.78
CA SER A 319 17.70 -20.36 -9.85
C SER A 319 16.55 -21.11 -10.51
N ARG A 320 15.41 -20.43 -10.65
CA ARG A 320 14.28 -20.93 -11.43
C ARG A 320 14.22 -20.32 -12.83
N GLN A 321 15.36 -19.80 -13.32
CA GLN A 321 15.44 -19.03 -14.57
C GLN A 321 14.41 -17.88 -14.60
N GLY A 322 14.29 -17.18 -13.47
CA GLY A 322 13.27 -16.15 -13.27
C GLY A 322 13.58 -14.80 -13.94
N HIS A 323 12.49 -14.05 -14.14
CA HIS A 323 12.41 -12.69 -14.68
C HIS A 323 13.39 -11.70 -14.03
N THR A 324 14.16 -10.94 -14.84
CA THR A 324 14.87 -9.73 -14.37
C THR A 324 13.86 -8.61 -14.22
N PRO A 325 13.51 -8.11 -13.03
CA PRO A 325 12.39 -7.17 -12.89
C PRO A 325 12.81 -5.73 -13.26
N LEU A 326 12.99 -5.41 -14.54
CA LEU A 326 13.37 -4.06 -14.98
C LEU A 326 12.28 -3.04 -14.61
N HIS A 327 11.01 -3.39 -14.83
CA HIS A 327 9.91 -2.55 -14.38
C HIS A 327 9.96 -2.31 -12.86
N GLY A 328 10.20 -3.37 -12.08
CA GLY A 328 10.30 -3.29 -10.62
C GLY A 328 11.45 -2.38 -10.18
N ARG A 329 12.64 -2.52 -10.78
CA ARG A 329 13.80 -1.67 -10.51
C ARG A 329 13.49 -0.19 -10.78
N ALA A 330 12.86 0.12 -11.91
CA ALA A 330 12.47 1.49 -12.23
C ALA A 330 11.46 2.04 -11.21
N TYR A 331 10.46 1.23 -10.83
CA TYR A 331 9.45 1.61 -9.85
C TYR A 331 10.04 1.86 -8.45
N TYR A 332 10.92 0.99 -7.95
CA TYR A 332 11.58 1.21 -6.66
C TYR A 332 12.49 2.43 -6.69
N GLN A 333 13.17 2.69 -7.82
CA GLN A 333 13.96 3.92 -7.98
C GLN A 333 13.07 5.16 -7.94
N MET A 334 11.87 5.10 -8.52
CA MET A 334 10.89 6.17 -8.41
C MET A 334 10.51 6.40 -6.94
N MET A 335 10.16 5.34 -6.21
CA MET A 335 9.81 5.45 -4.78
C MET A 335 10.93 6.04 -3.93
N GLU A 336 12.19 5.64 -4.17
CA GLU A 336 13.35 6.20 -3.47
C GLU A 336 13.53 7.69 -3.78
N CYS A 337 13.36 8.08 -5.04
CA CYS A 337 13.47 9.48 -5.46
C CYS A 337 12.29 10.36 -5.09
N LEU A 338 11.16 9.77 -4.67
CA LEU A 338 10.07 10.46 -4.00
C LEU A 338 10.26 10.52 -2.46
N GLY A 339 11.34 9.94 -1.93
CA GLY A 339 11.65 9.94 -0.50
C GLY A 339 10.78 8.99 0.33
N LEU A 340 10.12 8.01 -0.31
CA LEU A 340 9.24 7.06 0.37
C LEU A 340 10.05 5.95 1.03
N ILE A 341 11.10 5.48 0.36
CA ILE A 341 11.92 4.34 0.80
C ILE A 341 13.40 4.63 0.60
N LYS A 342 14.26 3.92 1.34
CA LYS A 342 15.70 3.88 1.08
C LYS A 342 16.11 2.49 0.60
N ILE A 343 16.80 2.43 -0.53
CA ILE A 343 17.22 1.16 -1.13
C ILE A 343 18.60 0.77 -0.60
N HIS A 344 18.68 -0.44 -0.05
CA HIS A 344 19.92 -1.13 0.28
C HIS A 344 20.11 -2.32 -0.63
N SER A 345 21.31 -2.42 -1.19
CA SER A 345 21.72 -3.45 -2.14
C SER A 345 23.23 -3.65 -2.04
N PRO A 346 23.81 -4.69 -2.64
CA PRO A 346 25.26 -4.87 -2.66
C PRO A 346 26.03 -3.65 -3.19
N MET A 347 25.52 -2.94 -4.20
CA MET A 347 26.12 -1.69 -4.68
C MET A 347 25.78 -0.45 -3.82
N ARG A 348 24.90 -0.59 -2.83
CA ARG A 348 24.42 0.47 -1.93
C ARG A 348 24.52 0.01 -0.47
N ALA A 349 25.60 -0.68 -0.13
CA ALA A 349 25.77 -1.38 1.14
C ALA A 349 26.08 -0.46 2.34
N ASP A 350 26.45 0.80 2.10
CA ASP A 350 26.72 1.75 3.18
C ASP A 350 25.40 2.16 3.87
N PRO A 351 25.21 1.80 5.16
CA PRO A 351 24.00 2.16 5.90
C PRO A 351 23.83 3.68 6.02
N ASN A 352 24.92 4.44 5.98
CA ASN A 352 24.92 5.90 6.12
C ASN A 352 24.79 6.63 4.78
N ARG A 353 24.64 5.90 3.67
CA ARG A 353 24.47 6.50 2.34
C ARG A 353 23.32 7.50 2.35
N VAL A 354 23.61 8.72 1.91
CA VAL A 354 22.61 9.76 1.68
C VAL A 354 22.11 9.65 0.24
N VAL A 355 20.79 9.54 0.07
CA VAL A 355 20.17 9.60 -1.27
C VAL A 355 20.17 11.06 -1.72
N LYS A 356 20.91 11.35 -2.80
CA LYS A 356 21.07 12.74 -3.28
C LYS A 356 19.79 13.23 -3.96
N TRP A 357 19.49 14.53 -3.79
CA TRP A 357 18.40 15.24 -4.48
C TRP A 357 16.97 14.75 -4.18
N VAL A 358 16.76 14.00 -3.10
CA VAL A 358 15.40 13.67 -2.64
C VAL A 358 14.64 14.98 -2.32
N PRO A 359 13.41 15.17 -2.83
CA PRO A 359 12.64 16.37 -2.54
C PRO A 359 12.38 16.55 -1.03
N SER A 360 12.34 17.79 -0.57
CA SER A 360 12.03 18.08 0.83
C SER A 360 10.59 17.70 1.19
N ARG A 361 10.29 17.53 2.48
CA ARG A 361 8.90 17.32 2.97
C ARG A 361 7.95 18.43 2.51
N GLY A 362 8.42 19.68 2.46
CA GLY A 362 7.64 20.82 1.97
C GLY A 362 7.33 20.71 0.48
N THR A 363 8.33 20.34 -0.33
CA THR A 363 8.18 20.11 -1.77
C THR A 363 7.20 18.98 -2.06
N ILE A 364 7.33 17.83 -1.38
CA ILE A 364 6.38 16.71 -1.52
C ILE A 364 4.97 17.13 -1.13
N ARG A 365 4.81 17.87 -0.03
CA ARG A 365 3.49 18.34 0.43
C ARG A 365 2.83 19.26 -0.60
N ALA A 366 3.56 20.26 -1.10
CA ALA A 366 3.05 21.19 -2.11
C ALA A 366 2.70 20.46 -3.41
N ALA A 367 3.61 19.62 -3.90
CA ALA A 367 3.38 18.87 -5.13
C ALA A 367 2.22 17.88 -4.99
N ARG A 368 2.02 17.27 -3.82
CA ARG A 368 0.84 16.43 -3.54
C ARG A 368 -0.46 17.22 -3.63
N ILE A 369 -0.53 18.41 -3.01
CA ILE A 369 -1.74 19.25 -3.06
C ILE A 369 -2.06 19.64 -4.51
N ALA A 370 -1.06 20.09 -5.26
CA ALA A 370 -1.19 20.39 -6.68
C ALA A 370 -1.63 19.17 -7.49
N SER A 371 -1.07 17.99 -7.19
CA SER A 371 -1.43 16.73 -7.83
C SER A 371 -2.88 16.32 -7.56
N GLU A 372 -3.35 16.47 -6.33
CA GLU A 372 -4.75 16.20 -5.96
C GLU A 372 -5.72 17.12 -6.71
N LYS A 373 -5.40 18.42 -6.82
CA LYS A 373 -6.17 19.40 -7.61
C LYS A 373 -6.21 18.99 -9.09
N LEU A 374 -5.06 18.69 -9.68
CA LEU A 374 -4.94 18.27 -11.08
C LEU A 374 -5.71 16.98 -11.39
N LEU A 375 -5.61 15.99 -10.50
CA LEU A 375 -6.29 14.70 -10.61
C LEU A 375 -7.78 14.77 -10.24
N LYS A 376 -8.26 15.92 -9.76
CA LYS A 376 -9.64 16.15 -9.28
C LYS A 376 -10.04 15.13 -8.21
N ARG A 377 -9.11 14.82 -7.29
CA ARG A 377 -9.39 13.92 -6.17
C ARG A 377 -10.39 14.53 -5.20
N VAL A 378 -11.14 13.67 -4.52
CA VAL A 378 -12.06 14.10 -3.45
C VAL A 378 -11.26 14.86 -2.38
N GLY A 379 -11.73 16.05 -2.01
CA GLY A 379 -11.08 16.91 -1.03
C GLY A 379 -9.83 17.66 -1.51
N ALA A 380 -9.53 17.63 -2.81
CA ALA A 380 -8.36 18.28 -3.37
C ALA A 380 -8.28 19.77 -3.02
N GLY A 381 -7.10 20.21 -2.56
CA GLY A 381 -6.85 21.60 -2.17
C GLY A 381 -7.43 22.01 -0.82
N SER A 382 -8.16 21.12 -0.13
CA SER A 382 -8.64 21.36 1.23
C SER A 382 -7.50 21.31 2.25
N SER A 383 -7.56 22.18 3.25
CA SER A 383 -6.73 22.10 4.44
C SER A 383 -7.27 21.13 5.50
N ASP A 384 -8.54 20.70 5.35
CA ASP A 384 -9.17 19.73 6.24
C ASP A 384 -8.71 18.30 5.85
N PRO A 385 -8.02 17.56 6.75
CA PRO A 385 -7.62 16.18 6.50
C PRO A 385 -8.77 15.25 6.13
N LEU A 386 -9.98 15.55 6.61
CA LEU A 386 -11.14 14.69 6.39
C LEU A 386 -11.87 15.01 5.10
N ALA A 387 -11.43 16.03 4.35
CA ALA A 387 -12.05 16.37 3.06
C ALA A 387 -11.91 15.25 2.01
N ALA A 388 -10.94 14.34 2.16
CA ALA A 388 -10.78 13.16 1.31
C ALA A 388 -11.77 12.03 1.63
N CYS A 389 -12.52 12.12 2.72
CA CYS A 389 -13.49 11.13 3.14
C CYS A 389 -14.73 11.16 2.22
N SER A 390 -14.84 10.19 1.33
CA SER A 390 -16.00 10.03 0.44
C SER A 390 -17.12 9.21 1.09
N ILE A 391 -16.80 8.38 2.07
CA ILE A 391 -17.75 7.62 2.89
C ILE A 391 -17.40 7.89 4.35
N ILE A 392 -18.39 8.35 5.13
CA ILE A 392 -18.22 8.64 6.55
C ILE A 392 -19.19 7.77 7.35
N LYS A 393 -18.68 7.07 8.36
CA LYS A 393 -19.45 6.25 9.31
C LYS A 393 -18.97 6.51 10.73
N LYS A 394 -19.79 6.12 11.72
CA LYS A 394 -19.37 6.13 13.12
C LYS A 394 -18.48 4.91 13.40
N GLN A 395 -17.44 5.10 14.19
CA GLN A 395 -16.62 4.02 14.73
C GLN A 395 -17.47 3.10 15.59
N VAL A 396 -17.10 1.82 15.59
CA VAL A 396 -17.60 0.86 16.58
C VAL A 396 -17.07 1.28 17.96
N GLU A 397 -17.89 1.14 19.01
CA GLU A 397 -17.42 1.36 20.38
C GLU A 397 -16.21 0.49 20.69
N ARG A 398 -15.13 1.13 21.16
CA ARG A 398 -13.86 0.47 21.49
C ARG A 398 -13.16 1.25 22.58
N GLU A 399 -12.28 0.56 23.30
CA GLU A 399 -11.41 1.23 24.27
C GLU A 399 -10.54 2.27 23.54
N PRO A 400 -10.52 3.52 24.03
CA PRO A 400 -9.72 4.56 23.41
C PRO A 400 -8.23 4.23 23.55
N VAL A 401 -7.50 4.28 22.43
CA VAL A 401 -6.05 4.12 22.46
C VAL A 401 -5.44 5.33 23.18
N ALA A 402 -4.77 5.09 24.31
CA ALA A 402 -4.09 6.14 25.06
C ALA A 402 -2.98 6.77 24.20
N LEU A 403 -3.19 8.02 23.75
CA LEU A 403 -2.24 8.74 22.90
C LEU A 403 -0.84 8.88 23.54
N SER A 404 -0.75 8.84 24.88
CA SER A 404 0.50 8.84 25.63
C SER A 404 1.39 7.62 25.37
N ASN A 405 0.78 6.50 24.94
CA ASN A 405 1.48 5.25 24.66
C ASN A 405 1.95 5.20 23.20
N LEU A 406 1.58 6.19 22.38
CA LEU A 406 1.98 6.28 20.99
C LEU A 406 3.24 7.13 20.84
N ARG A 407 4.04 6.81 19.83
CA ARG A 407 5.12 7.71 19.38
C ARG A 407 4.54 9.07 19.02
N LYS A 408 5.34 10.13 19.21
CA LYS A 408 4.93 11.52 18.91
C LYS A 408 4.33 11.66 17.51
N VAL A 409 4.96 11.09 16.48
CA VAL A 409 4.48 11.17 15.09
C VAL A 409 3.10 10.52 14.90
N ALA A 410 2.86 9.37 15.53
CA ALA A 410 1.56 8.71 15.50
C ALA A 410 0.50 9.49 16.28
N SER A 411 0.86 10.02 17.46
CA SER A 411 -0.02 10.87 18.27
C SER A 411 -0.40 12.16 17.53
N ASP A 412 0.56 12.82 16.89
CA ASP A 412 0.34 14.03 16.10
C ASP A 412 -0.52 13.73 14.87
N HIS A 413 -0.33 12.59 14.21
CA HIS A 413 -1.20 12.14 13.13
C HIS A 413 -2.63 11.88 13.62
N GLN A 414 -2.82 11.17 14.74
CA GLN A 414 -4.15 10.91 15.32
C GLN A 414 -4.86 12.21 15.71
N LYS A 415 -4.16 13.20 16.27
CA LYS A 415 -4.71 14.53 16.54
C LYS A 415 -5.10 15.24 15.25
N TYR A 416 -4.24 15.19 14.23
CA TYR A 416 -4.49 15.80 12.93
C TYR A 416 -5.76 15.24 12.28
N VAL A 417 -5.96 13.91 12.29
CA VAL A 417 -7.17 13.27 11.76
C VAL A 417 -8.31 13.18 12.78
N LYS A 418 -8.23 13.87 13.93
CA LYS A 418 -9.26 13.90 14.99
C LYS A 418 -9.70 12.50 15.49
N GLY A 419 -8.77 11.54 15.51
CA GLY A 419 -9.05 10.15 15.89
C GLY A 419 -9.79 9.33 14.84
N THR A 420 -10.03 9.90 13.64
CA THR A 420 -10.68 9.21 12.52
C THR A 420 -9.78 8.11 11.98
N THR A 421 -10.38 6.95 11.70
CA THR A 421 -9.71 5.86 11.01
C THR A 421 -10.00 5.96 9.52
N MET A 422 -8.95 5.95 8.70
CA MET A 422 -9.05 6.12 7.25
C MET A 422 -8.70 4.81 6.54
N TYR A 423 -9.45 4.45 5.51
CA TYR A 423 -9.23 3.26 4.68
C TYR A 423 -9.23 3.66 3.20
N PRO A 424 -8.22 3.26 2.41
CA PRO A 424 -8.23 3.53 0.98
C PRO A 424 -9.36 2.73 0.32
N LEU A 425 -10.11 3.36 -0.58
CA LEU A 425 -11.10 2.65 -1.39
C LEU A 425 -10.44 2.05 -2.63
N GLU A 426 -10.56 0.74 -2.81
CA GLU A 426 -10.13 0.08 -4.05
C GLU A 426 -11.04 0.52 -5.21
N HIS A 427 -10.44 1.02 -6.30
CA HIS A 427 -11.13 1.29 -7.58
C HIS A 427 -12.32 2.29 -7.53
N SER A 428 -12.38 3.20 -6.55
CA SER A 428 -13.41 4.24 -6.53
C SER A 428 -13.16 5.34 -7.56
N LEU A 429 -14.21 5.83 -8.23
CA LEU A 429 -14.17 7.07 -9.00
C LEU A 429 -13.72 8.22 -8.07
N GLY A 430 -12.61 8.88 -8.41
CA GLY A 430 -12.09 10.04 -7.66
C GLY A 430 -11.13 9.74 -6.50
N ASP A 431 -10.66 8.49 -6.34
CA ASP A 431 -9.66 8.07 -5.32
C ASP A 431 -10.01 8.44 -3.87
N GLY A 432 -11.29 8.34 -3.50
CA GLY A 432 -11.78 8.69 -2.16
C GLY A 432 -11.33 7.72 -1.05
N VAL A 433 -11.62 8.11 0.19
CA VAL A 433 -11.30 7.35 1.41
C VAL A 433 -12.58 7.03 2.18
N LEU A 434 -12.67 5.82 2.75
CA LEU A 434 -13.67 5.52 3.76
C LEU A 434 -13.13 5.90 5.13
N CYS A 435 -13.90 6.70 5.86
CA CYS A 435 -13.55 7.21 7.17
C CYS A 435 -14.54 6.73 8.23
N THR A 436 -14.02 6.23 9.33
CA THR A 436 -14.81 5.99 10.54
C THR A 436 -14.42 6.99 11.62
N GLU A 437 -15.39 7.79 12.05
CA GLU A 437 -15.19 8.88 13.02
C GLU A 437 -15.58 8.43 14.44
N PRO A 438 -14.85 8.86 15.48
CA PRO A 438 -15.24 8.59 16.87
C PRO A 438 -16.68 9.05 17.14
N ALA A 439 -17.42 8.30 17.96
CA ALA A 439 -18.72 8.76 18.44
C ALA A 439 -18.50 9.98 19.36
N SER A 440 -19.07 11.12 18.97
CA SER A 440 -19.07 12.39 19.72
C SER A 440 -19.90 12.33 20.99
#